data_AF-A0A4Y2DQ09-F1
#
_entry.id   AF-A0A4Y2DQ09-F1
#
_cell.length_a   1.000
_cell.length_b   1.000
_cell.length_c   1.000
_cell.angle_alpha   90.00
_cell.angle_beta   90.00
_cell.angle_gamma   90.00
#
_symmetry.space_group_name_H-M   'P 1'
#
loop_
_entity.id
_entity.type
_entity.pdbx_description
1 polymer ?
#
loop_
_entity_poly.entity_id
_entity_poly.type
_entity_poly.pdbx_seq_one_letter_code
_entity_poly.pdbx_strand_id
1 'polypeptide(L)'
;MKFDCKCDNGTCVTDGNKTVCVCDPGFGKIGKTTCKACECGTGFSCTFDVGFFSTTKKCLCTSDFVERNGVCKECNCGGNGDCEINAKGAKICRCHFGYIEINGHCEDCACGLKNATCQMIDGIKFCACPSGYRDNRGVCEDVNECELPGVCPSHTRCINTPGSFECACEEGYEPKSNTNSKQSNPKFNGCQDIDECLDNKTCPFSDTLCVNLPGSYKCVCEDGYQPINLQGDPRYTRCRENNASWHHVNIVLIVLLVASLVTLLGVMLIRRRYHPLKFRIVL
;
A
#
# COMPACT_ATOMS: atom_id res chain seq x y z
N MET A 1 -78.40 36.46 7.75
CA MET A 1 -78.67 35.03 7.46
C MET A 1 -77.38 34.26 7.61
N LYS A 2 -77.29 33.41 8.64
CA LYS A 2 -76.13 32.54 8.87
C LYS A 2 -76.30 31.36 7.91
N PHE A 3 -75.47 31.26 6.87
CA PHE A 3 -75.50 30.10 5.99
C PHE A 3 -74.98 28.91 6.78
N ASP A 4 -75.87 27.96 7.07
CA ASP A 4 -75.51 26.64 7.60
C ASP A 4 -74.66 25.95 6.54
N CYS A 5 -73.34 26.04 6.67
CA CYS A 5 -72.44 25.23 5.89
C CYS A 5 -72.52 23.81 6.46
N LYS A 6 -73.22 22.93 5.74
CA LYS A 6 -73.21 21.49 5.99
C LYS A 6 -71.99 20.93 5.28
N CYS A 7 -70.97 20.55 6.05
CA CYS A 7 -69.72 19.98 5.57
C CYS A 7 -69.54 18.66 6.33
N ASP A 8 -70.05 17.57 5.77
CA ASP A 8 -69.92 16.26 6.38
C ASP A 8 -68.48 15.77 6.18
N ASN A 9 -67.76 15.46 7.27
CA ASN A 9 -66.33 15.10 7.30
C ASN A 9 -65.38 16.24 6.85
N GLY A 10 -65.68 17.46 7.31
CA GLY A 10 -64.80 18.61 7.16
C GLY A 10 -65.22 19.79 8.01
N THR A 11 -64.42 20.85 7.95
CA THR A 11 -64.66 22.09 8.67
C THR A 11 -65.06 23.21 7.71
N CYS A 12 -66.10 23.97 8.08
CA CYS A 12 -66.53 25.14 7.34
C CYS A 12 -65.68 26.35 7.71
N VAL A 13 -65.00 26.92 6.72
CA VAL A 13 -64.24 28.16 6.86
C VAL A 13 -64.87 29.26 6.02
N THR A 14 -64.76 30.50 6.50
CA THR A 14 -65.28 31.67 5.79
C THR A 14 -64.12 32.34 5.05
N ASP A 15 -64.17 32.33 3.72
CA ASP A 15 -63.22 33.02 2.86
C ASP A 15 -63.95 34.19 2.18
N GLY A 16 -63.76 35.40 2.72
CA GLY A 16 -64.53 36.59 2.35
C GLY A 16 -66.04 36.45 2.64
N ASN A 17 -66.89 36.62 1.61
CA ASN A 17 -68.35 36.49 1.71
C ASN A 17 -68.87 35.06 1.39
N LYS A 18 -67.98 34.07 1.28
CA LYS A 18 -68.35 32.69 0.89
C LYS A 18 -67.94 31.70 1.97
N THR A 19 -68.84 30.80 2.34
CA THR A 19 -68.53 29.67 3.21
C THR A 19 -68.05 28.50 2.37
N VAL A 20 -66.87 27.97 2.70
CA VAL A 20 -66.18 26.92 1.95
C VAL A 20 -65.93 25.75 2.90
N CYS A 21 -66.30 24.55 2.45
CA CYS A 21 -65.99 23.31 3.16
C CYS A 21 -64.54 22.90 2.88
N VAL A 22 -63.74 22.72 3.95
CA VAL A 22 -62.38 22.19 3.97
C VAL A 22 -62.45 20.78 4.55
N CYS A 23 -62.12 19.78 3.75
CA CYS A 23 -62.26 18.38 4.14
C CYS A 23 -61.19 17.95 5.14
N ASP A 24 -61.56 17.04 6.04
CA ASP A 24 -60.62 16.41 6.97
C ASP A 24 -59.60 15.53 6.22
N PRO A 25 -58.42 15.23 6.80
CA PRO A 25 -57.45 14.32 6.19
C PRO A 25 -58.09 12.98 5.76
N GLY A 26 -57.80 12.54 4.54
CA GLY A 26 -58.41 11.33 3.95
C GLY A 26 -59.72 11.57 3.19
N PHE A 27 -60.24 12.79 3.17
CA PHE A 27 -61.43 13.19 2.41
C PHE A 27 -61.09 14.25 1.35
N GLY A 28 -61.73 14.13 0.18
CA GLY A 28 -61.58 15.06 -0.94
C GLY A 28 -62.90 15.77 -1.23
N LYS A 29 -62.81 17.00 -1.74
CA LYS A 29 -63.98 17.86 -1.96
C LYS A 29 -64.72 17.49 -3.24
N ILE A 30 -66.05 17.43 -3.17
CA ILE A 30 -66.98 17.32 -4.29
C ILE A 30 -67.92 18.54 -4.26
N GLY A 31 -67.86 19.40 -5.26
CA GLY A 31 -68.66 20.63 -5.27
C GLY A 31 -68.25 21.62 -4.18
N LYS A 32 -69.20 22.34 -3.56
CA LYS A 32 -68.90 23.40 -2.57
C LYS A 32 -69.00 22.97 -1.10
N THR A 33 -69.81 21.95 -0.82
CA THR A 33 -70.25 21.60 0.55
C THR A 33 -70.04 20.14 0.91
N THR A 34 -69.58 19.28 0.00
CA THR A 34 -69.50 17.85 0.24
C THR A 34 -68.06 17.37 0.26
N CYS A 35 -67.70 16.61 1.29
CA CYS A 35 -66.44 15.88 1.35
C CYS A 35 -66.73 14.38 1.22
N LYS A 36 -65.98 13.70 0.35
CA LYS A 36 -66.10 12.25 0.12
C LYS A 36 -64.79 11.57 0.51
N ALA A 37 -64.91 10.42 1.15
CA ALA A 37 -63.75 9.61 1.49
C ALA A 37 -62.94 9.28 0.22
N CYS A 38 -61.63 9.48 0.30
CA CYS A 38 -60.75 9.26 -0.83
C CYS A 38 -60.41 7.78 -1.05
N GLU A 39 -60.38 6.95 0.00
CA GLU A 39 -59.99 5.53 -0.11
C GLU A 39 -58.67 5.33 -0.90
N CYS A 40 -57.70 6.23 -0.73
CA CYS A 40 -56.44 6.20 -1.48
C CYS A 40 -55.27 5.58 -0.67
N GLY A 41 -55.48 5.06 0.55
CA GLY A 41 -54.45 4.36 1.33
C GLY A 41 -53.96 5.13 2.57
N THR A 42 -52.66 5.42 2.66
CA THR A 42 -52.03 6.31 3.67
C THR A 42 -51.13 7.32 2.92
N GLY A 43 -50.80 8.47 3.51
CA GLY A 43 -49.85 9.42 2.89
C GLY A 43 -50.36 10.10 1.61
N PHE A 44 -51.64 10.49 1.56
CA PHE A 44 -52.24 11.03 0.33
C PHE A 44 -53.23 12.18 0.60
N SER A 45 -53.55 12.94 -0.45
CA SER A 45 -54.78 13.73 -0.59
C SER A 45 -55.52 13.31 -1.87
N CYS A 46 -56.76 13.73 -2.09
CA CYS A 46 -57.45 13.40 -3.34
C CYS A 46 -58.33 14.56 -3.85
N THR A 47 -58.53 14.57 -5.15
CA THR A 47 -59.48 15.46 -5.83
C THR A 47 -60.53 14.64 -6.56
N PHE A 48 -61.72 15.21 -6.68
CA PHE A 48 -62.81 14.63 -7.45
C PHE A 48 -63.19 15.58 -8.58
N ASP A 49 -63.02 15.13 -9.80
CA ASP A 49 -63.46 15.86 -10.98
C ASP A 49 -64.88 15.40 -11.33
N VAL A 50 -65.83 16.34 -11.28
CA VAL A 50 -67.25 16.07 -11.52
C VAL A 50 -67.57 16.33 -12.98
N GLY A 51 -67.62 15.27 -13.79
CA GLY A 51 -68.06 15.33 -15.18
C GLY A 51 -69.58 15.17 -15.34
N PHE A 52 -70.10 15.42 -16.55
CA PHE A 52 -71.54 15.34 -16.86
C PHE A 52 -72.18 13.97 -16.59
N PHE A 53 -71.41 12.88 -16.72
CA PHE A 53 -71.90 11.50 -16.59
C PHE A 53 -71.20 10.68 -15.48
N SER A 54 -70.15 11.21 -14.85
CA SER A 54 -69.40 10.48 -13.82
C SER A 54 -68.48 11.40 -13.02
N THR A 55 -68.21 11.03 -11.77
CA THR A 55 -67.22 11.67 -10.89
C THR A 55 -65.95 10.84 -10.87
N THR A 56 -64.85 11.37 -11.39
CA THR A 56 -63.54 10.69 -11.39
C THR A 56 -62.70 11.10 -10.18
N LYS A 57 -62.17 10.10 -9.48
CA LYS A 57 -61.29 10.27 -8.31
C LYS A 57 -59.83 10.28 -8.76
N LYS A 58 -59.05 11.27 -8.30
CA LYS A 58 -57.60 11.32 -8.48
C LYS A 58 -56.90 11.38 -7.13
N CYS A 59 -56.01 10.44 -6.85
CA CYS A 59 -55.18 10.45 -5.65
C CYS A 59 -53.89 11.25 -5.90
N LEU A 60 -53.54 12.10 -4.96
CA LEU A 60 -52.31 12.89 -4.93
C LEU A 60 -51.46 12.34 -3.80
N CYS A 61 -50.44 11.56 -4.15
CA CYS A 61 -49.57 10.89 -3.20
C CYS A 61 -48.42 11.81 -2.75
N THR A 62 -47.94 11.67 -1.52
CA THR A 62 -46.74 12.37 -1.03
C THR A 62 -45.47 11.76 -1.67
N SER A 63 -44.29 12.37 -1.44
CA SER A 63 -43.01 11.98 -2.07
C SER A 63 -42.67 10.50 -1.98
N ASP A 64 -43.08 9.85 -0.90
CA ASP A 64 -42.72 8.45 -0.61
C ASP A 64 -43.77 7.47 -1.15
N PHE A 65 -44.74 7.95 -1.95
CA PHE A 65 -45.86 7.17 -2.43
C PHE A 65 -46.12 7.43 -3.92
N VAL A 66 -46.43 6.36 -4.66
CA VAL A 66 -46.75 6.42 -6.09
C VAL A 66 -48.20 5.99 -6.30
N GLU A 67 -48.93 6.76 -7.12
CA GLU A 67 -50.31 6.43 -7.49
C GLU A 67 -50.34 5.23 -8.44
N ARG A 68 -51.10 4.20 -8.09
CA ARG A 68 -51.38 3.07 -8.97
C ARG A 68 -52.78 2.53 -8.74
N ASN A 69 -53.59 2.52 -9.80
CA ASN A 69 -54.95 1.98 -9.81
C ASN A 69 -55.88 2.67 -8.78
N GLY A 70 -55.75 3.99 -8.61
CA GLY A 70 -56.58 4.80 -7.72
C GLY A 70 -56.23 4.69 -6.23
N VAL A 71 -55.00 4.25 -5.92
CA VAL A 71 -54.46 4.09 -4.56
C VAL A 71 -52.99 4.52 -4.53
N CYS A 72 -52.56 5.17 -3.46
CA CYS A 72 -51.17 5.49 -3.18
C CYS A 72 -50.47 4.28 -2.55
N LYS A 73 -49.42 3.80 -3.20
CA LYS A 73 -48.57 2.71 -2.69
C LYS A 73 -47.23 3.26 -2.24
N GLU A 74 -46.77 2.81 -1.08
CA GLU A 74 -45.47 3.18 -0.55
C GLU A 74 -44.36 2.78 -1.53
N CYS A 75 -43.50 3.74 -1.84
CA CYS A 75 -42.44 3.68 -2.82
C CYS A 75 -41.26 4.53 -2.33
N ASN A 76 -40.70 4.17 -1.17
CA ASN A 76 -39.53 4.84 -0.62
C ASN A 76 -38.26 4.09 -1.05
N CYS A 77 -37.39 4.75 -1.81
CA CYS A 77 -36.05 4.26 -2.17
C CYS A 77 -34.94 5.12 -1.55
N GLY A 78 -35.26 6.03 -0.62
CA GLY A 78 -34.37 7.09 -0.16
C GLY A 78 -34.25 8.24 -1.18
N GLY A 79 -33.43 9.24 -0.85
CA GLY A 79 -33.26 10.44 -1.69
C GLY A 79 -32.35 10.27 -2.91
N ASN A 80 -31.76 9.08 -3.10
CA ASN A 80 -30.72 8.81 -4.09
C ASN A 80 -31.16 7.81 -5.17
N GLY A 81 -32.46 7.73 -5.44
CA GLY A 81 -32.99 6.88 -6.48
C GLY A 81 -34.43 7.19 -6.84
N ASP A 82 -34.80 6.81 -8.05
CA ASP A 82 -36.16 6.95 -8.55
C ASP A 82 -36.96 5.67 -8.20
N CYS A 83 -38.19 5.83 -7.71
CA CYS A 83 -39.03 4.69 -7.33
C CYS A 83 -40.17 4.44 -8.32
N GLU A 84 -40.33 3.19 -8.73
CA GLU A 84 -41.43 2.74 -9.57
C GLU A 84 -42.11 1.51 -8.94
N ILE A 85 -43.42 1.38 -9.15
CA ILE A 85 -44.13 0.13 -8.86
C ILE A 85 -44.31 -0.62 -10.20
N ASN A 86 -44.21 -1.95 -10.22
CA ASN A 86 -44.51 -2.76 -11.42
C ASN A 86 -45.96 -3.26 -11.47
N ALA A 87 -46.39 -3.87 -12.58
CA ALA A 87 -47.76 -4.36 -12.77
C ALA A 87 -48.23 -5.37 -11.70
N LYS A 88 -47.29 -6.11 -11.11
CA LYS A 88 -47.54 -7.06 -10.01
C LYS A 88 -47.62 -6.38 -8.64
N GLY A 89 -47.39 -5.07 -8.57
CA GLY A 89 -47.39 -4.30 -7.34
C GLY A 89 -46.08 -4.31 -6.57
N ALA A 90 -44.99 -4.83 -7.14
CA ALA A 90 -43.68 -4.82 -6.49
C ALA A 90 -42.98 -3.47 -6.67
N LYS A 91 -42.30 -3.00 -5.61
CA LYS A 91 -41.44 -1.82 -5.61
C LYS A 91 -40.16 -2.09 -6.40
N ILE A 92 -39.75 -1.14 -7.22
CA ILE A 92 -38.51 -1.15 -8.01
C ILE A 92 -37.79 0.18 -7.75
N CYS A 93 -36.56 0.11 -7.22
CA CYS A 93 -35.71 1.26 -7.03
C CYS A 93 -34.68 1.36 -8.16
N ARG A 94 -34.64 2.50 -8.85
CA ARG A 94 -33.60 2.84 -9.82
C ARG A 94 -32.64 3.83 -9.16
N CYS A 95 -31.61 3.32 -8.53
CA CYS A 95 -30.65 4.16 -7.82
C CYS A 95 -29.85 5.05 -8.78
N HIS A 96 -29.60 6.29 -8.36
CA HIS A 96 -28.77 7.24 -9.09
C HIS A 96 -27.31 6.77 -9.13
N PHE A 97 -26.50 7.37 -10.00
CA PHE A 97 -25.08 7.00 -10.14
C PHE A 97 -24.34 7.13 -8.80
N GLY A 98 -23.63 6.07 -8.40
CA GLY A 98 -22.92 6.00 -7.11
C GLY A 98 -23.71 5.38 -5.96
N TYR A 99 -24.99 5.02 -6.18
CA TYR A 99 -25.85 4.39 -5.17
C TYR A 99 -26.33 3.01 -5.64
N ILE A 100 -26.58 2.11 -4.69
CA ILE A 100 -27.09 0.76 -4.96
C ILE A 100 -28.27 0.41 -4.05
N GLU A 101 -29.13 -0.50 -4.53
CA GLU A 101 -30.27 -0.96 -3.75
C GLU A 101 -29.82 -1.96 -2.67
N ILE A 102 -29.94 -1.57 -1.40
CA ILE A 102 -29.73 -2.42 -0.22
C ILE A 102 -31.04 -2.43 0.57
N ASN A 103 -31.65 -3.60 0.74
CA ASN A 103 -32.92 -3.75 1.47
C ASN A 103 -34.03 -2.78 0.97
N GLY A 104 -34.10 -2.56 -0.33
CA GLY A 104 -35.11 -1.68 -0.94
C GLY A 104 -34.85 -0.19 -0.77
N HIS A 105 -33.63 0.24 -0.44
CA HIS A 105 -33.22 1.64 -0.35
C HIS A 105 -31.92 1.87 -1.13
N CYS A 106 -31.77 3.05 -1.72
CA CYS A 106 -30.58 3.45 -2.45
C CYS A 106 -29.53 4.01 -1.49
N GLU A 107 -28.56 3.16 -1.15
CA GLU A 107 -27.48 3.44 -0.23
C GLU A 107 -26.19 3.79 -0.98
N ASP A 108 -25.32 4.57 -0.32
CA ASP A 108 -24.04 4.98 -0.90
C ASP A 108 -23.17 3.75 -1.21
N CYS A 109 -22.72 3.66 -2.46
CA CYS A 109 -21.93 2.56 -2.94
C CYS A 109 -20.43 2.85 -2.82
N ALA A 110 -19.99 3.14 -1.60
CA ALA A 110 -18.60 3.48 -1.33
C ALA A 110 -17.68 2.24 -1.43
N CYS A 111 -16.70 2.29 -2.33
CA CYS A 111 -15.62 1.28 -2.44
C CYS A 111 -14.35 1.67 -1.66
N GLY A 112 -14.40 2.74 -0.86
CA GLY A 112 -13.28 3.21 -0.03
C GLY A 112 -12.24 4.07 -0.75
N LEU A 113 -12.27 4.16 -2.08
CA LEU A 113 -11.33 4.95 -2.89
C LEU A 113 -12.04 5.87 -3.87
N LYS A 114 -11.41 7.02 -4.17
CA LYS A 114 -11.84 7.91 -5.25
C LYS A 114 -11.63 7.21 -6.59
N ASN A 115 -12.60 7.34 -7.50
CA ASN A 115 -12.63 6.71 -8.83
C ASN A 115 -12.82 5.19 -8.86
N ALA A 116 -13.00 4.52 -7.72
CA ALA A 116 -13.51 3.15 -7.72
C ALA A 116 -14.99 3.17 -8.13
N THR A 117 -15.40 2.21 -8.95
CA THR A 117 -16.81 2.04 -9.33
C THR A 117 -17.33 0.75 -8.71
N CYS A 118 -18.63 0.68 -8.46
CA CYS A 118 -19.23 -0.50 -7.84
C CYS A 118 -20.31 -1.10 -8.76
N GLN A 119 -20.51 -2.42 -8.64
CA GLN A 119 -21.51 -3.19 -9.36
C GLN A 119 -22.09 -4.29 -8.46
N MET A 120 -23.35 -4.67 -8.67
CA MET A 120 -23.97 -5.81 -8.01
C MET A 120 -24.10 -6.97 -9.02
N ILE A 121 -23.57 -8.14 -8.69
CA ILE A 121 -23.72 -9.37 -9.48
C ILE A 121 -24.26 -10.45 -8.54
N ASP A 122 -25.45 -10.98 -8.85
CA ASP A 122 -26.13 -12.02 -8.06
C ASP A 122 -26.30 -11.68 -6.56
N GLY A 123 -26.55 -10.40 -6.24
CA GLY A 123 -26.74 -9.94 -4.86
C GLY A 123 -25.44 -9.73 -4.08
N ILE A 124 -24.29 -9.82 -4.73
CA ILE A 124 -22.98 -9.56 -4.14
C ILE A 124 -22.44 -8.22 -4.69
N LYS A 125 -21.90 -7.39 -3.79
CA LYS A 125 -21.22 -6.13 -4.14
C LYS A 125 -19.82 -6.44 -4.66
N PHE A 126 -19.52 -5.94 -5.85
CA PHE A 126 -18.21 -5.96 -6.48
C PHE A 126 -17.72 -4.54 -6.69
N CYS A 127 -16.46 -4.26 -6.35
CA CYS A 127 -15.81 -3.00 -6.69
C CYS A 127 -14.84 -3.19 -7.85
N ALA A 128 -15.00 -2.40 -8.90
CA ALA A 128 -13.98 -2.20 -9.91
C ALA A 128 -13.01 -1.13 -9.40
N CYS A 129 -11.85 -1.60 -8.93
CA CYS A 129 -10.84 -0.79 -8.29
C CYS A 129 -9.87 -0.16 -9.31
N PRO A 130 -9.28 1.02 -9.00
CA PRO A 130 -8.19 1.59 -9.79
C PRO A 130 -6.96 0.66 -9.85
N SER A 131 -6.05 0.91 -10.79
CA SER A 131 -4.77 0.19 -10.87
C SER A 131 -4.01 0.25 -9.54
N GLY A 132 -3.36 -0.86 -9.15
CA GLY A 132 -2.67 -1.01 -7.86
C GLY A 132 -3.58 -1.42 -6.71
N TYR A 133 -4.88 -1.62 -6.95
CA TYR A 133 -5.85 -2.05 -5.96
C TYR A 133 -6.63 -3.28 -6.43
N ARG A 134 -7.13 -4.07 -5.46
CA ARG A 134 -8.00 -5.23 -5.70
C ARG A 134 -9.27 -5.13 -4.87
N ASP A 135 -10.36 -5.72 -5.38
CA ASP A 135 -11.57 -5.89 -4.59
C ASP A 135 -11.34 -6.91 -3.47
N ASN A 136 -11.59 -6.49 -2.24
CA ASN A 136 -11.70 -7.37 -1.09
C ASN A 136 -13.07 -7.16 -0.43
N ARG A 137 -14.03 -8.01 -0.80
CA ARG A 137 -15.40 -8.02 -0.23
C ARG A 137 -16.12 -6.67 -0.38
N GLY A 138 -16.03 -6.06 -1.57
CA GLY A 138 -16.71 -4.80 -1.85
C GLY A 138 -16.00 -3.57 -1.29
N VAL A 139 -14.69 -3.67 -1.04
CA VAL A 139 -13.80 -2.58 -0.66
C VAL A 139 -12.51 -2.72 -1.46
N CYS A 140 -12.02 -1.61 -2.02
CA CYS A 140 -10.75 -1.62 -2.71
C CYS A 140 -9.60 -1.59 -1.70
N GLU A 141 -8.78 -2.63 -1.72
CA GLU A 141 -7.57 -2.75 -0.92
C GLU A 141 -6.33 -2.67 -1.79
N ASP A 142 -5.29 -2.07 -1.21
CA ASP A 142 -3.99 -1.94 -1.84
C ASP A 142 -3.37 -3.30 -2.15
N VAL A 143 -2.81 -3.45 -3.35
CA VAL A 143 -2.08 -4.66 -3.72
C VAL A 143 -0.64 -4.47 -3.30
N ASN A 144 -0.13 -5.38 -2.45
CA ASN A 144 1.28 -5.38 -2.11
C ASN A 144 2.10 -6.06 -3.21
N GLU A 145 2.61 -5.31 -4.19
CA GLU A 145 3.41 -5.91 -5.26
C GLU A 145 4.75 -6.47 -4.75
N CYS A 146 5.24 -6.03 -3.59
CA CYS A 146 6.49 -6.55 -3.02
C CYS A 146 6.40 -8.00 -2.53
N GLU A 147 5.19 -8.56 -2.39
CA GLU A 147 4.99 -9.98 -2.11
C GLU A 147 5.14 -10.86 -3.36
N LEU A 148 5.18 -10.25 -4.55
CA LEU A 148 5.37 -10.94 -5.81
C LEU A 148 6.86 -11.04 -6.16
N PRO A 149 7.34 -12.21 -6.59
CA PRO A 149 8.74 -12.38 -6.96
C PRO A 149 9.08 -11.61 -8.25
N GLY A 150 10.28 -11.03 -8.31
CA GLY A 150 10.82 -10.41 -9.53
C GLY A 150 10.24 -9.03 -9.89
N VAL A 151 9.52 -8.39 -8.96
CA VAL A 151 8.94 -7.06 -9.16
C VAL A 151 10.00 -5.96 -9.20
N CYS A 152 11.04 -6.07 -8.38
CA CYS A 152 12.18 -5.16 -8.40
C CYS A 152 13.46 -5.85 -8.94
N PRO A 153 14.38 -5.09 -9.57
CA PRO A 153 15.67 -5.61 -10.05
C PRO A 153 16.57 -6.17 -8.93
N SER A 154 17.61 -6.91 -9.29
CA SER A 154 18.63 -7.36 -8.32
C SER A 154 19.29 -6.18 -7.58
N HIS A 155 19.73 -6.44 -6.34
CA HIS A 155 20.35 -5.46 -5.43
C HIS A 155 19.44 -4.28 -5.08
N THR A 156 18.14 -4.55 -4.96
CA THR A 156 17.14 -3.57 -4.55
C THR A 156 16.23 -4.10 -3.46
N ARG A 157 15.76 -3.20 -2.61
CA ARG A 157 14.65 -3.41 -1.69
C ARG A 157 13.36 -2.88 -2.32
N CYS A 158 12.29 -3.68 -2.24
CA CYS A 158 10.95 -3.26 -2.63
C CYS A 158 10.24 -2.56 -1.46
N ILE A 159 9.50 -1.51 -1.75
CA ILE A 159 8.70 -0.73 -0.79
C ILE A 159 7.29 -0.62 -1.34
N ASN A 160 6.31 -1.17 -0.62
CA ASN A 160 4.92 -1.03 -1.01
C ASN A 160 4.40 0.39 -0.71
N THR A 161 3.62 0.95 -1.63
CA THR A 161 3.02 2.28 -1.48
C THR A 161 1.55 2.24 -1.91
N PRO A 162 0.68 3.17 -1.46
CA PRO A 162 -0.72 3.13 -1.88
C PRO A 162 -0.89 3.26 -3.41
N GLY A 163 -1.38 2.20 -4.05
CA GLY A 163 -1.64 2.09 -5.48
C GLY A 163 -0.42 1.79 -6.35
N SER A 164 0.74 1.48 -5.76
CA SER A 164 1.99 1.21 -6.49
C SER A 164 3.07 0.63 -5.57
N PHE A 165 4.25 0.39 -6.11
CA PHE A 165 5.45 0.07 -5.34
C PHE A 165 6.64 0.91 -5.81
N GLU A 166 7.66 0.96 -4.98
CA GLU A 166 8.94 1.60 -5.28
C GLU A 166 10.08 0.60 -5.09
N CYS A 167 11.07 0.67 -5.97
CA CYS A 167 12.33 -0.07 -5.83
C CYS A 167 13.44 0.90 -5.45
N ALA A 168 14.21 0.55 -4.42
CA ALA A 168 15.35 1.33 -3.96
C ALA A 168 16.60 0.46 -3.89
N CYS A 169 17.78 1.01 -4.19
CA CYS A 169 19.03 0.27 -4.02
C CYS A 169 19.23 -0.16 -2.57
N GLU A 170 19.80 -1.36 -2.40
CA GLU A 170 20.34 -1.83 -1.13
C GLU A 170 21.53 -0.95 -0.70
N GLU A 171 21.90 -1.04 0.56
CA GLU A 171 23.11 -0.36 1.06
C GLU A 171 24.35 -0.87 0.33
N GLY A 172 25.28 0.04 -0.02
CA GLY A 172 26.46 -0.28 -0.84
C GLY A 172 26.19 -0.27 -2.36
N TYR A 173 24.97 0.04 -2.80
CA TYR A 173 24.62 0.11 -4.21
C TYR A 173 24.01 1.47 -4.59
N GLU A 174 24.25 1.90 -5.83
CA GLU A 174 23.72 3.13 -6.40
C GLU A 174 22.94 2.87 -7.71
N PRO A 175 21.98 3.75 -8.08
CA PRO A 175 21.29 3.65 -9.36
C PRO A 175 22.26 3.65 -10.55
N LYS A 176 22.04 2.77 -11.53
CA LYS A 176 22.80 2.82 -12.78
C LYS A 176 22.61 4.18 -13.46
N SER A 177 23.73 4.85 -13.72
CA SER A 177 23.85 6.26 -14.16
C SER A 177 23.20 6.61 -15.50
N ASN A 178 22.56 5.67 -16.19
CA ASN A 178 22.00 5.83 -17.53
C ASN A 178 20.47 5.98 -17.56
N THR A 179 19.80 6.17 -16.42
CA THR A 179 18.35 6.25 -16.41
C THR A 179 17.81 7.48 -15.70
N ASN A 180 16.88 8.17 -16.37
CA ASN A 180 15.95 9.11 -15.76
C ASN A 180 15.00 8.44 -14.73
N SER A 181 15.26 7.18 -14.38
CA SER A 181 14.54 6.41 -13.38
C SER A 181 14.98 6.90 -12.01
N LYS A 182 14.29 7.92 -11.50
CA LYS A 182 14.35 8.27 -10.08
C LYS A 182 14.09 6.99 -9.27
N GLN A 183 14.94 6.74 -8.28
CA GLN A 183 14.70 5.78 -7.20
C GLN A 183 13.32 6.07 -6.62
N SER A 184 12.29 5.29 -7.02
CA SER A 184 10.83 5.46 -6.78
C SER A 184 9.94 5.08 -7.99
N ASN A 185 10.51 4.71 -9.14
CA ASN A 185 9.70 4.28 -10.30
C ASN A 185 9.61 2.74 -10.39
N PRO A 186 8.43 2.14 -10.65
CA PRO A 186 8.32 0.72 -11.00
C PRO A 186 9.13 0.31 -12.25
N LYS A 187 9.61 1.27 -13.06
CA LYS A 187 10.57 1.06 -14.17
C LYS A 187 12.03 1.35 -13.79
N PHE A 188 12.41 1.05 -12.56
CA PHE A 188 13.79 1.20 -12.11
C PHE A 188 14.70 0.19 -12.83
N ASN A 189 15.82 0.64 -13.41
CA ASN A 189 16.70 -0.19 -14.25
C ASN A 189 17.78 -0.97 -13.46
N GLY A 190 17.70 -0.94 -12.12
CA GLY A 190 18.57 -1.67 -11.22
C GLY A 190 19.76 -0.87 -10.72
N CYS A 191 20.51 -1.49 -9.81
CA CYS A 191 21.63 -0.86 -9.13
C CYS A 191 22.97 -1.42 -9.60
N GLN A 192 24.00 -0.62 -9.41
CA GLN A 192 25.39 -1.03 -9.52
C GLN A 192 26.07 -0.86 -8.16
N ASP A 193 27.10 -1.67 -7.96
CA ASP A 193 27.97 -1.60 -6.79
C ASP A 193 28.64 -0.22 -6.70
N ILE A 194 28.68 0.35 -5.49
CA ILE A 194 29.44 1.58 -5.23
C ILE A 194 30.88 1.15 -5.00
N ASP A 195 31.79 1.54 -5.89
CA ASP A 195 33.22 1.29 -5.67
C ASP A 195 33.78 2.32 -4.67
N GLU A 196 33.76 1.98 -3.39
CA GLU A 196 34.28 2.88 -2.36
C GLU A 196 35.80 3.06 -2.47
N CYS A 197 36.52 2.15 -3.13
CA CYS A 197 37.96 2.26 -3.32
C CYS A 197 38.37 3.33 -4.34
N LEU A 198 37.41 3.93 -5.06
CA LEU A 198 37.66 5.12 -5.88
C LEU A 198 37.97 6.36 -5.02
N ASP A 199 37.57 6.37 -3.74
CA ASP A 199 38.02 7.36 -2.78
C ASP A 199 39.23 6.84 -1.98
N ASN A 200 40.38 7.50 -2.15
CA ASN A 200 41.62 7.19 -1.45
C ASN A 200 41.53 7.32 0.09
N LYS A 201 40.45 7.92 0.63
CA LYS A 201 40.22 8.08 2.07
C LYS A 201 39.33 7.01 2.69
N THR A 202 38.83 6.08 1.88
CA THR A 202 37.89 5.02 2.32
C THR A 202 38.48 4.12 3.38
N CYS A 203 39.74 3.72 3.23
CA CYS A 203 40.46 2.99 4.26
C CYS A 203 41.10 3.96 5.27
N PRO A 204 40.86 3.78 6.59
CA PRO A 204 41.26 4.74 7.61
C PRO A 204 42.76 4.75 7.92
N PHE A 205 43.50 3.72 7.50
CA PHE A 205 44.92 3.58 7.76
C PHE A 205 45.72 3.54 6.46
N SER A 206 46.83 4.29 6.43
CA SER A 206 47.64 4.48 5.23
C SER A 206 48.45 3.25 4.80
N ASP A 207 48.61 2.28 5.70
CA ASP A 207 49.30 0.99 5.48
C ASP A 207 48.35 -0.12 5.00
N THR A 208 47.16 0.25 4.52
CA THR A 208 46.18 -0.69 4.01
C THR A 208 45.83 -0.41 2.55
N LEU A 209 45.55 -1.50 1.83
CA LEU A 209 45.00 -1.47 0.48
C LEU A 209 43.49 -1.67 0.53
N CYS A 210 42.74 -0.81 -0.15
CA CYS A 210 41.31 -0.99 -0.32
C CYS A 210 41.02 -2.07 -1.37
N VAL A 211 40.09 -2.98 -1.07
CA VAL A 211 39.58 -3.98 -2.00
C VAL A 211 38.06 -3.84 -2.05
N ASN A 212 37.55 -3.49 -3.23
CA ASN A 212 36.12 -3.39 -3.48
C ASN A 212 35.46 -4.78 -3.50
N LEU A 213 34.26 -4.90 -2.94
CA LEU A 213 33.48 -6.12 -2.86
C LEU A 213 32.02 -5.80 -3.25
N PRO A 214 31.23 -6.75 -3.78
CA PRO A 214 29.82 -6.49 -4.06
C PRO A 214 29.04 -6.07 -2.80
N GLY A 215 28.58 -4.82 -2.77
CA GLY A 215 27.84 -4.16 -1.70
C GLY A 215 28.70 -3.66 -0.54
N SER A 216 30.04 -3.69 -0.64
CA SER A 216 30.92 -3.26 0.45
C SER A 216 32.39 -3.14 0.02
N TYR A 217 33.28 -2.94 0.98
CA TYR A 217 34.72 -3.00 0.76
C TYR A 217 35.41 -3.62 1.96
N LYS A 218 36.69 -3.94 1.80
CA LYS A 218 37.56 -4.28 2.92
C LYS A 218 38.93 -3.64 2.76
N CYS A 219 39.57 -3.37 3.89
CA CYS A 219 40.95 -2.91 3.94
C CYS A 219 41.85 -4.10 4.26
N VAL A 220 42.85 -4.35 3.42
CA VAL A 220 43.79 -5.46 3.60
C VAL A 220 45.20 -4.95 3.80
N CYS A 221 46.01 -5.72 4.49
CA CYS A 221 47.41 -5.40 4.69
C CYS A 221 48.26 -5.85 3.51
N GLU A 222 49.38 -5.15 3.30
CA GLU A 222 50.43 -5.62 2.41
C GLU A 222 51.03 -6.95 2.91
N ASP A 223 51.67 -7.68 2.00
CA ASP A 223 52.27 -8.97 2.29
C ASP A 223 53.27 -8.88 3.46
N GLY A 224 53.18 -9.82 4.40
CA GLY A 224 54.05 -9.86 5.58
C GLY A 224 53.50 -9.14 6.82
N TYR A 225 52.35 -8.47 6.72
CA TYR A 225 51.67 -7.85 7.86
C TYR A 225 50.43 -8.66 8.31
N GLN A 226 50.15 -8.65 9.61
CA GLN A 226 48.95 -9.24 10.19
C GLN A 226 47.80 -8.21 10.27
N PRO A 227 46.60 -8.54 9.76
CA PRO A 227 45.45 -7.67 9.87
C PRO A 227 44.82 -7.73 11.28
N ILE A 228 44.48 -6.57 11.82
CA ILE A 228 43.73 -6.40 13.07
C ILE A 228 42.46 -5.62 12.74
N ASN A 229 41.32 -6.30 12.67
CA ASN A 229 40.02 -5.66 12.42
C ASN A 229 39.53 -4.97 13.70
N LEU A 230 39.51 -3.64 13.70
CA LEU A 230 39.00 -2.87 14.82
C LEU A 230 37.48 -3.05 14.89
N GLN A 231 36.96 -3.27 16.10
CA GLN A 231 35.53 -3.52 16.34
C GLN A 231 34.98 -4.74 15.58
N GLY A 232 35.85 -5.62 15.06
CA GLY A 232 35.45 -6.76 14.24
C GLY A 232 35.07 -6.42 12.80
N ASP A 233 35.26 -5.17 12.35
CA ASP A 233 34.88 -4.72 11.01
C ASP A 233 36.11 -4.72 10.07
N PRO A 234 36.09 -5.47 8.95
CA PRO A 234 37.18 -5.50 7.97
C PRO A 234 37.36 -4.19 7.16
N ARG A 235 36.45 -3.22 7.31
CA ARG A 235 36.61 -1.85 6.78
C ARG A 235 37.52 -0.99 7.67
N TYR A 236 37.73 -1.41 8.91
CA TYR A 236 38.57 -0.75 9.90
C TYR A 236 39.75 -1.63 10.29
N THR A 237 40.53 -2.08 9.31
CA THR A 237 41.69 -2.96 9.53
C THR A 237 42.96 -2.15 9.77
N ARG A 238 43.70 -2.45 10.83
CA ARG A 238 45.07 -1.95 11.06
C ARG A 238 46.09 -3.06 10.81
N CYS A 239 47.25 -2.71 10.26
CA CYS A 239 48.31 -3.67 10.01
C CYS A 239 49.34 -3.69 11.12
N ARG A 240 49.82 -4.88 11.46
CA ARG A 240 50.89 -5.10 12.45
C ARG A 240 51.99 -5.94 11.84
N GLU A 241 53.23 -5.55 12.06
CA GLU A 241 54.39 -6.34 11.63
C GLU A 241 54.37 -7.74 12.25
N ASN A 242 54.65 -8.74 11.41
CA ASN A 242 54.88 -10.10 11.87
C ASN A 242 56.27 -10.23 12.50
N ASN A 243 56.36 -10.18 13.82
CA ASN A 243 57.61 -10.49 14.54
C ASN A 243 58.15 -11.91 14.26
N ALA A 244 57.32 -12.82 13.74
CA ALA A 244 57.75 -14.16 13.34
C ALA A 244 58.79 -14.17 12.21
N SER A 245 58.79 -13.16 11.33
CA SER A 245 59.75 -13.03 10.21
C SER A 245 61.17 -12.74 10.72
N TRP A 246 61.29 -11.91 11.76
CA TRP A 246 62.58 -11.54 12.38
C TRP A 246 63.20 -12.68 13.19
N HIS A 247 62.40 -13.56 13.78
CA HIS A 247 62.92 -14.73 14.49
C HIS A 247 63.56 -15.74 13.55
N HIS A 248 62.98 -15.99 12.36
CA HIS A 248 63.59 -16.88 11.38
C HIS A 248 64.94 -16.37 10.86
N VAL A 249 65.04 -15.07 10.56
CA VAL A 249 66.29 -14.45 10.08
C VAL A 249 67.38 -14.51 11.15
N ASN A 250 67.06 -14.18 12.40
CA ASN A 250 68.02 -14.28 13.51
C ASN A 250 68.44 -15.72 13.81
N ILE A 251 67.50 -16.68 13.77
CA ILE A 251 67.82 -18.10 14.01
C ILE A 251 68.75 -18.63 12.90
N VAL A 252 68.50 -18.32 11.64
CA VAL A 252 69.37 -18.73 10.52
C VAL A 252 70.77 -18.14 10.67
N LEU A 253 70.88 -16.85 11.03
CA LEU A 253 72.17 -16.19 11.26
C LEU A 253 72.93 -16.81 12.43
N ILE A 254 72.24 -17.10 13.55
CA ILE A 254 72.83 -17.76 14.72
C ILE A 254 73.31 -19.17 14.38
N VAL A 255 72.51 -19.97 13.66
CA VAL A 255 72.88 -21.33 13.24
C VAL A 255 74.13 -21.32 12.34
N LEU A 256 74.22 -20.37 11.39
CA LEU A 256 75.39 -20.21 10.53
C LEU A 256 76.64 -19.78 11.31
N LEU A 257 76.50 -18.89 12.29
CA LEU A 257 77.61 -18.47 13.17
C LEU A 257 78.10 -19.63 14.05
N VAL A 258 77.19 -20.41 14.63
CA VAL A 258 77.53 -21.57 15.46
C VAL A 258 78.23 -22.66 14.62
N ALA A 259 77.74 -22.94 13.41
CA ALA A 259 78.38 -23.89 12.50
C ALA A 259 79.81 -23.46 12.12
N SER A 260 80.02 -22.15 11.90
CA SER A 260 81.35 -21.58 11.60
C SER A 260 82.31 -21.69 12.80
N LEU A 261 81.81 -21.49 14.02
CA LEU A 261 82.61 -21.66 15.25
C LEU A 261 82.99 -23.12 15.50
N VAL A 262 82.04 -24.06 15.30
CA VAL A 262 82.29 -25.50 15.47
C VAL A 262 83.33 -26.00 14.45
N THR A 263 83.24 -25.55 13.20
CA THR A 263 84.23 -25.90 12.18
C THR A 263 85.62 -25.32 12.49
N LEU A 264 85.71 -24.06 12.91
CA LEU A 264 86.97 -23.44 13.35
C LEU A 264 87.59 -24.17 14.55
N LEU A 265 86.80 -24.50 15.57
CA LEU A 265 87.26 -25.27 16.74
C LEU A 265 87.73 -26.68 16.34
N GLY A 266 87.00 -27.34 15.43
CA GLY A 266 87.41 -28.62 14.86
C GLY A 266 88.78 -28.55 14.17
N VAL A 267 89.00 -27.54 13.33
CA VAL A 267 90.29 -27.31 12.65
C VAL A 267 91.42 -27.00 13.65
N MET A 268 91.15 -26.23 14.71
CA MET A 268 92.13 -25.96 15.77
C MET A 268 92.52 -27.22 16.57
N LEU A 269 91.56 -28.10 16.85
CA LEU A 269 91.81 -29.38 17.52
C LEU A 269 92.57 -30.37 16.64
N ILE A 270 92.30 -30.39 15.33
CA ILE A 270 93.07 -31.19 14.36
C ILE A 270 94.51 -30.68 14.25
N ARG A 271 94.72 -29.36 14.20
CA ARG A 271 96.06 -28.75 14.19
C ARG A 271 96.88 -29.05 15.45
N ARG A 272 96.25 -29.17 16.64
CA ARG A 272 96.95 -29.58 17.87
C ARG A 272 97.39 -31.05 17.86
N ARG A 273 96.76 -31.92 17.05
CA ARG A 273 97.07 -33.36 16.99
C ARG A 273 98.22 -33.70 16.04
N TYR A 274 98.59 -32.80 15.14
CA TYR A 274 99.68 -32.98 14.18
C TYR A 274 100.85 -32.03 14.48
N HIS A 275 101.58 -32.31 15.57
CA HIS A 275 102.95 -31.84 15.73
C HIS A 275 103.88 -32.98 15.26
N PRO A 276 104.80 -32.76 14.29
CA PRO A 276 105.62 -33.85 13.76
C PRO A 276 106.67 -34.32 14.78
N LEU A 277 106.74 -35.64 15.00
CA LEU A 277 107.79 -36.34 15.73
C LEU A 277 109.16 -36.00 15.11
N LYS A 278 110.04 -35.33 15.87
CA LYS A 278 111.47 -35.22 15.54
C LYS A 278 112.14 -36.56 15.80
N PHE A 279 112.50 -37.29 14.75
CA PHE A 279 113.42 -38.43 14.84
C PHE A 279 114.84 -37.91 15.16
N ARG A 280 115.42 -38.39 16.25
CA ARG A 280 116.83 -38.18 16.63
C ARG A 280 117.53 -39.54 16.52
N ILE A 281 118.33 -39.71 15.47
CA ILE A 281 119.20 -40.88 15.28
C ILE A 281 120.49 -40.62 16.06
N VAL A 282 120.91 -41.57 16.90
CA VAL A 282 122.22 -41.60 17.57
C VAL A 282 122.89 -42.93 17.21
N LEU A 283 124.07 -42.79 16.58
CA LEU A 283 125.10 -43.77 16.19
C LEU A 283 124.71 -44.80 15.11
#